data_AF-A0A938RCW8-F1
#
_entry.id   AF-A0A938RCW8-F1
#
_cell.length_a   1.000
_cell.length_b   1.000
_cell.length_c   1.000
_cell.angle_alpha   90.00
_cell.angle_beta   90.00
_cell.angle_gamma   90.00
#
_symmetry.space_group_name_H-M   'P 1'
#
loop_
_entity.id
_entity.type
_entity.pdbx_description
1 polymer ?
#
loop_
_entity_poly.entity_id
_entity_poly.type
_entity_poly.pdbx_seq_one_letter_code
_entity_poly.pdbx_strand_id
1 'polypeptide(L)'
;MSLPNGAYEALANALGAENVCDDPAVTSGYSYMWLAYATHAQSGRYRPAAVALPGSTQDVQTIILLANRYGFNYIPVGTNLFPPNMPTRPDTIIIDPKRMNRILSIDTENMYAVVEPYVTYAQLQAETMQKGLTITVCEGGAQCSVIANNMFQGMGGTGHKFGYNRGILGCDWVLPNGELLKIGSRGNARGDWFWGDCAGLNLKGLLRGDSGHCGGLGMVTTMAVKLFPYPGPKTFPVKGANPDFSAEFPPERFKVNLIKFATREQLIDAMYEIGHAEIGVAVHEEPASMILAGESPSVEYFWEHWPEFKKKWVNVLSVTLLGFSSPRQVAYEQMALDAIVAETGGEYITEDSELWSCAACNLGEQFRTGGSNRLFRIAGDFFVMGGFGFDSLDQ
;
A
#
# COMPACT_ATOMS: atom_id res chain seq x y z
N MET A 1 -17.07 11.77 -31.74
CA MET A 1 -16.58 11.66 -30.35
C MET A 1 -17.76 11.61 -29.42
N SER A 2 -17.63 10.92 -28.28
CA SER A 2 -18.64 10.89 -27.22
C SER A 2 -18.64 12.13 -26.32
N LEU A 3 -17.66 13.03 -26.48
CA LEU A 3 -17.60 14.30 -25.76
C LEU A 3 -18.53 15.37 -26.35
N PRO A 4 -19.01 16.32 -25.53
CA PRO A 4 -19.70 17.52 -26.01
C PRO A 4 -18.86 18.33 -27.01
N ASN A 5 -19.52 19.02 -27.93
CA ASN A 5 -18.86 19.82 -28.97
C ASN A 5 -17.91 20.87 -28.35
N GLY A 6 -16.66 20.92 -28.82
CA GLY A 6 -15.65 21.87 -28.36
C GLY A 6 -14.92 21.46 -27.07
N ALA A 7 -15.33 20.38 -26.40
CA ALA A 7 -14.71 19.96 -25.14
C ALA A 7 -13.28 19.42 -25.35
N TYR A 8 -13.07 18.62 -26.41
CA TYR A 8 -11.76 18.09 -26.74
C TYR A 8 -10.78 19.21 -27.11
N GLU A 9 -11.21 20.14 -27.97
CA GLU A 9 -10.41 21.29 -28.38
C GLU A 9 -10.08 22.19 -27.18
N ALA A 10 -11.01 22.39 -26.25
CA ALA A 10 -10.76 23.15 -25.04
C ALA A 10 -9.69 22.49 -24.15
N LEU A 11 -9.73 21.16 -24.00
CA LEU A 11 -8.72 20.40 -23.26
C LEU A 11 -7.35 20.48 -23.95
N ALA A 12 -7.30 20.25 -25.26
CA ALA A 12 -6.07 20.30 -26.04
C ALA A 12 -5.44 21.70 -26.02
N ASN A 13 -6.26 22.77 -26.09
CA ASN A 13 -5.77 24.15 -25.99
C ASN A 13 -5.26 24.48 -24.58
N ALA A 14 -5.88 23.92 -23.53
CA ALA A 14 -5.49 24.19 -22.15
C ALA A 14 -4.23 23.44 -21.73
N LEU A 15 -4.09 22.17 -22.13
CA LEU A 15 -3.01 21.28 -21.68
C LEU A 15 -1.86 21.15 -22.69
N GLY A 16 -2.07 21.57 -23.94
CA GLY A 16 -1.25 21.17 -25.08
C GLY A 16 -1.84 19.93 -25.77
N ALA A 17 -1.89 19.94 -27.09
CA ALA A 17 -2.51 18.89 -27.89
C ALA A 17 -1.82 17.53 -27.72
N GLU A 18 -0.53 17.53 -27.40
CA GLU A 18 0.25 16.33 -27.10
C GLU A 18 -0.09 15.67 -25.75
N ASN A 19 -0.80 16.40 -24.88
CA ASN A 19 -1.16 15.95 -23.53
C ASN A 19 -2.63 15.50 -23.42
N VAL A 20 -3.35 15.41 -24.55
CA VAL A 20 -4.72 14.90 -24.63
C VAL A 20 -4.80 13.92 -25.79
N CYS A 21 -5.38 12.75 -25.58
CA CYS A 21 -5.45 11.70 -26.59
C CYS A 21 -6.81 11.01 -26.61
N ASP A 22 -7.48 10.98 -27.77
CA ASP A 22 -8.72 10.24 -28.02
C ASP A 22 -8.52 8.99 -28.92
N ASP A 23 -7.27 8.68 -29.28
CA ASP A 23 -6.91 7.52 -30.11
C ASP A 23 -7.49 6.24 -29.49
N PRO A 24 -8.31 5.47 -30.22
CA PRO A 24 -8.82 4.18 -29.78
C PRO A 24 -7.76 3.21 -29.25
N ALA A 25 -6.55 3.20 -29.81
CA ALA A 25 -5.46 2.34 -29.35
C ALA A 25 -5.01 2.70 -27.92
N VAL A 26 -4.88 4.00 -27.63
CA VAL A 26 -4.45 4.48 -26.31
C VAL A 26 -5.57 4.36 -25.29
N THR A 27 -6.74 4.89 -25.61
CA THR A 27 -7.92 4.91 -24.72
C THR A 27 -8.40 3.50 -24.35
N SER A 28 -8.24 2.51 -25.23
CA SER A 28 -8.55 1.10 -24.91
C SER A 28 -7.69 0.54 -23.78
N GLY A 29 -6.47 1.03 -23.60
CA GLY A 29 -5.60 0.64 -22.48
C GLY A 29 -6.12 1.07 -21.10
N TYR A 30 -7.05 2.02 -21.05
CA TYR A 30 -7.70 2.49 -19.81
C TYR A 30 -9.12 1.92 -19.63
N SER A 31 -9.60 1.09 -20.56
CA SER A 31 -10.91 0.43 -20.47
C SER A 31 -10.87 -0.88 -19.69
N TYR A 32 -9.66 -1.38 -19.39
CA TYR A 32 -9.43 -2.68 -18.77
C TYR A 32 -8.97 -2.53 -17.32
N MET A 33 -9.49 -3.40 -16.45
CA MET A 33 -9.07 -3.48 -15.06
C MET A 33 -9.01 -4.95 -14.63
N TRP A 34 -7.87 -5.37 -14.09
CA TRP A 34 -7.55 -6.78 -13.85
C TRP A 34 -8.43 -7.45 -12.78
N LEU A 35 -8.74 -6.74 -11.68
CA LEU A 35 -9.67 -7.22 -10.63
C LEU A 35 -11.12 -7.35 -11.13
N ALA A 36 -11.56 -6.49 -12.06
CA ALA A 36 -12.89 -6.55 -12.66
C ALA A 36 -13.05 -7.75 -13.59
N TYR A 37 -11.97 -8.13 -14.28
CA TYR A 37 -11.90 -9.37 -15.03
C TYR A 37 -12.00 -10.59 -14.10
N ALA A 38 -11.29 -10.57 -12.97
CA ALA A 38 -11.38 -11.64 -11.97
C ALA A 38 -12.79 -11.78 -11.36
N THR A 39 -13.52 -10.68 -11.15
CA THR A 39 -14.88 -10.66 -10.59
C THR A 39 -16.00 -10.84 -11.61
N HIS A 40 -15.70 -11.03 -12.91
CA HIS A 40 -16.70 -11.07 -13.99
C HIS A 40 -17.60 -9.81 -14.07
N ALA A 41 -17.15 -8.69 -13.47
CA ALA A 41 -17.77 -7.40 -13.68
C ALA A 41 -17.57 -6.97 -15.15
N GLN A 42 -18.44 -6.10 -15.67
CA GLN A 42 -18.45 -5.64 -17.07
C GLN A 42 -17.20 -4.79 -17.44
N SER A 43 -16.02 -5.38 -17.39
CA SER A 43 -14.76 -4.78 -17.84
C SER A 43 -14.86 -4.49 -19.34
N GLY A 44 -14.45 -3.29 -19.75
CA GLY A 44 -14.43 -2.90 -21.16
C GLY A 44 -15.77 -2.49 -21.77
N ARG A 45 -16.84 -2.30 -21.00
CA ARG A 45 -18.13 -1.84 -21.55
C ARG A 45 -18.05 -0.47 -22.21
N TYR A 46 -17.26 0.45 -21.65
CA TYR A 46 -17.03 1.76 -22.22
C TYR A 46 -15.54 2.04 -22.35
N ARG A 47 -15.16 2.58 -23.50
CA ARG A 47 -13.86 3.20 -23.72
C ARG A 47 -13.94 4.66 -23.28
N PRO A 48 -12.94 5.20 -22.56
CA PRO A 48 -12.95 6.61 -22.24
C PRO A 48 -12.91 7.43 -23.53
N ALA A 49 -13.56 8.58 -23.51
CA ALA A 49 -13.66 9.46 -24.65
C ALA A 49 -12.29 10.08 -25.00
N ALA A 50 -11.50 10.37 -23.98
CA ALA A 50 -10.12 10.83 -24.09
C ALA A 50 -9.34 10.53 -22.79
N VAL A 51 -8.03 10.61 -22.87
CA VAL A 51 -7.10 10.60 -21.74
C VAL A 51 -6.39 11.94 -21.70
N ALA A 52 -6.39 12.61 -20.54
CA ALA A 52 -5.70 13.87 -20.30
C ALA A 52 -4.51 13.66 -19.36
N LEU A 53 -3.36 14.25 -19.69
CA LEU A 53 -2.09 14.09 -19.00
C LEU A 53 -1.68 15.42 -18.34
N PRO A 54 -2.23 15.78 -17.17
CA PRO A 54 -1.85 17.00 -16.48
C PRO A 54 -0.38 16.97 -16.06
N GLY A 55 0.30 18.11 -16.14
CA GLY A 55 1.67 18.33 -15.64
C GLY A 55 1.72 19.18 -14.37
N SER A 56 0.57 19.65 -13.87
CA SER A 56 0.49 20.54 -12.71
C SER A 56 -0.85 20.42 -11.98
N THR A 57 -0.93 20.96 -10.77
CA THR A 57 -2.22 21.13 -10.06
C THR A 57 -3.19 22.02 -10.84
N GLN A 58 -2.68 23.07 -11.50
CA GLN A 58 -3.50 23.99 -12.30
C GLN A 58 -4.10 23.31 -13.52
N ASP A 59 -3.38 22.38 -14.13
CA ASP A 59 -3.88 21.56 -15.24
C ASP A 59 -5.07 20.72 -14.77
N VAL A 60 -4.97 20.09 -13.60
CA VAL A 60 -6.05 19.30 -12.99
C VAL A 60 -7.27 20.19 -12.69
N GLN A 61 -7.07 21.37 -12.09
CA GLN A 61 -8.14 22.35 -11.88
C GLN A 61 -8.82 22.72 -13.20
N THR A 62 -8.04 22.96 -14.25
CA THR A 62 -8.56 23.33 -15.57
C THR A 62 -9.39 22.22 -16.18
N ILE A 63 -8.94 20.96 -16.10
CA ILE A 63 -9.72 19.80 -16.58
C ILE A 63 -11.06 19.71 -15.86
N ILE A 64 -11.07 19.83 -14.53
CA ILE A 64 -12.30 19.72 -13.72
C ILE A 64 -13.26 20.88 -14.01
N LEU A 65 -12.75 22.11 -14.16
CA LEU A 65 -13.56 23.27 -14.55
C LEU A 65 -14.16 23.11 -15.95
N LEU A 66 -13.41 22.54 -16.90
CA LEU A 66 -13.93 22.20 -18.23
C LEU A 66 -14.98 21.09 -18.15
N ALA A 67 -14.79 20.09 -17.30
CA ALA A 67 -15.80 19.05 -17.05
C ALA A 67 -17.12 19.66 -16.59
N ASN A 68 -17.07 20.59 -15.63
CA ASN A 68 -18.24 21.30 -15.14
C ASN A 68 -18.90 22.18 -16.21
N ARG A 69 -18.09 22.85 -17.04
CA ARG A 69 -18.59 23.75 -18.09
C ARG A 69 -19.27 22.99 -19.23
N TYR A 70 -18.67 21.89 -19.69
CA TYR A 70 -19.12 21.13 -20.85
C TYR A 70 -20.05 19.97 -20.47
N GLY A 71 -20.06 19.55 -19.21
CA GLY A 71 -20.92 18.49 -18.69
C GLY A 71 -20.43 17.07 -18.96
N PHE A 72 -19.12 16.86 -19.12
CA PHE A 72 -18.54 15.52 -19.30
C PHE A 72 -18.09 14.91 -17.96
N ASN A 73 -17.99 13.57 -17.92
CA ASN A 73 -17.52 12.83 -16.73
C ASN A 73 -16.00 12.71 -16.71
N TYR A 74 -15.39 12.58 -15.53
CA TYR A 74 -13.96 12.30 -15.41
C TYR A 74 -13.65 11.29 -14.32
N ILE A 75 -12.52 10.59 -14.48
CA ILE A 75 -11.97 9.66 -13.48
C ILE A 75 -10.48 9.97 -13.32
N PRO A 76 -10.03 10.44 -12.14
CA PRO A 76 -8.61 10.52 -11.85
C PRO A 76 -8.04 9.13 -11.61
N VAL A 77 -6.86 8.86 -12.15
CA VAL A 77 -6.16 7.58 -11.96
C VAL A 77 -4.77 7.78 -11.35
N GLY A 78 -4.24 6.71 -10.77
CA GLY A 78 -2.84 6.60 -10.36
C GLY A 78 -2.14 5.54 -11.20
N THR A 79 -1.48 4.59 -10.55
CA THR A 79 -0.80 3.45 -11.19
C THR A 79 -1.74 2.27 -11.52
N ASN A 80 -3.06 2.49 -11.48
CA ASN A 80 -4.11 1.52 -11.86
C ASN A 80 -4.07 0.15 -11.15
N LEU A 81 -3.57 0.08 -9.91
CA LEU A 81 -3.57 -1.17 -9.14
C LEU A 81 -4.98 -1.57 -8.67
N PHE A 82 -5.76 -0.63 -8.14
CA PHE A 82 -7.03 -0.89 -7.45
C PHE A 82 -8.26 -0.18 -8.08
N PRO A 83 -9.49 -0.73 -7.92
CA PRO A 83 -10.74 -0.11 -8.36
C PRO A 83 -11.07 1.19 -7.61
N PRO A 84 -11.95 2.06 -8.17
CA PRO A 84 -12.61 1.96 -9.46
C PRO A 84 -12.06 3.00 -10.46
N ASN A 85 -11.31 2.54 -11.45
CA ASN A 85 -10.75 3.37 -12.54
C ASN A 85 -11.43 3.14 -13.90
N MET A 86 -12.52 2.37 -13.95
CA MET A 86 -13.19 2.01 -15.21
C MET A 86 -14.29 3.02 -15.60
N PRO A 87 -14.30 3.49 -16.87
CA PRO A 87 -15.39 4.29 -17.40
C PRO A 87 -16.75 3.58 -17.33
N THR A 88 -17.74 4.21 -16.71
CA THR A 88 -19.13 3.73 -16.71
C THR A 88 -20.02 4.46 -17.72
N ARG A 89 -19.50 5.52 -18.35
CA ARG A 89 -20.19 6.36 -19.34
C ARG A 89 -19.28 6.65 -20.54
N PRO A 90 -19.82 6.76 -21.75
CA PRO A 90 -19.03 6.94 -22.97
C PRO A 90 -18.32 8.30 -23.04
N ASP A 91 -18.82 9.32 -22.36
CA ASP A 91 -18.27 10.69 -22.30
C ASP A 91 -17.26 10.88 -21.16
N THR A 92 -16.74 9.79 -20.59
CA THR A 92 -15.78 9.84 -19.47
C THR A 92 -14.37 10.12 -19.97
N ILE A 93 -13.68 11.07 -19.35
CA ILE A 93 -12.26 11.35 -19.55
C ILE A 93 -11.45 10.75 -18.42
N ILE A 94 -10.31 10.13 -18.74
CA ILE A 94 -9.33 9.71 -17.73
C ILE A 94 -8.35 10.84 -17.48
N ILE A 95 -8.12 11.20 -16.22
CA ILE A 95 -7.05 12.12 -15.80
C ILE A 95 -5.88 11.27 -15.30
N ASP A 96 -4.86 11.09 -16.13
CA ASP A 96 -3.66 10.31 -15.81
C ASP A 96 -2.48 11.24 -15.50
N PRO A 97 -2.09 11.39 -14.23
CA PRO A 97 -1.08 12.33 -13.81
C PRO A 97 0.34 11.78 -13.97
N LYS A 98 0.61 10.85 -14.89
CA LYS A 98 1.96 10.28 -15.10
C LYS A 98 3.10 11.30 -15.31
N ARG A 99 2.77 12.54 -15.70
CA ARG A 99 3.74 13.66 -15.80
C ARG A 99 4.05 14.33 -14.46
N MET A 100 3.23 14.08 -13.44
CA MET A 100 3.38 14.54 -12.06
C MET A 100 4.01 13.42 -11.21
N ASN A 101 5.29 13.15 -11.43
CA ASN A 101 6.04 12.03 -10.84
C ASN A 101 7.28 12.47 -10.03
N ARG A 102 7.27 13.70 -9.51
CA ARG A 102 8.40 14.29 -8.78
C ARG A 102 8.24 14.17 -7.27
N ILE A 103 9.33 13.85 -6.60
CA ILE A 103 9.49 14.09 -5.16
C ILE A 103 9.85 15.57 -5.01
N LEU A 104 8.94 16.36 -4.45
CA LEU A 104 9.10 17.81 -4.35
C LEU A 104 10.07 18.21 -3.23
N SER A 105 10.06 17.48 -2.12
CA SER A 105 11.00 17.70 -1.00
C SER A 105 11.05 16.49 -0.07
N ILE A 106 12.21 16.29 0.57
CA ILE A 106 12.37 15.35 1.69
C ILE A 106 12.97 16.14 2.85
N ASP A 107 12.23 16.26 3.94
CA ASP A 107 12.68 16.87 5.18
C ASP A 107 13.15 15.75 6.13
N THR A 108 14.46 15.71 6.39
CA THR A 108 15.07 14.68 7.23
C THR A 108 14.98 14.98 8.72
N GLU A 109 14.81 16.26 9.09
CA GLU A 109 14.70 16.67 10.49
C GLU A 109 13.29 16.38 11.02
N ASN A 110 12.29 16.73 10.22
CA ASN A 110 10.88 16.54 10.51
C ASN A 110 10.32 15.20 9.98
N MET A 111 11.17 14.41 9.29
CA MET A 111 10.85 13.07 8.77
C MET A 111 9.57 13.02 7.94
N TYR A 112 9.49 13.81 6.87
CA TYR A 112 8.41 13.71 5.88
C TYR A 112 8.91 13.93 4.45
N ALA A 113 8.16 13.44 3.47
CA ALA A 113 8.38 13.74 2.06
C ALA A 113 7.11 14.33 1.43
N VAL A 114 7.29 15.27 0.52
CA VAL A 114 6.21 15.85 -0.29
C VAL A 114 6.34 15.31 -1.71
N VAL A 115 5.28 14.68 -2.21
CA VAL A 115 5.31 13.95 -3.47
C VAL A 115 4.12 14.30 -4.37
N GLU A 116 4.34 14.16 -5.67
CA GLU A 116 3.30 14.21 -6.70
C GLU A 116 2.59 12.84 -6.86
N PRO A 117 1.37 12.80 -7.44
CA PRO A 117 0.50 11.62 -7.48
C PRO A 117 1.06 10.40 -8.21
N TYR A 118 2.06 10.55 -9.07
CA TYR A 118 2.66 9.42 -9.79
C TYR A 118 4.02 9.00 -9.25
N VAL A 119 4.46 9.55 -8.11
CA VAL A 119 5.65 9.03 -7.41
C VAL A 119 5.36 7.63 -6.89
N THR A 120 6.22 6.69 -7.23
CA THR A 120 6.10 5.29 -6.80
C THR A 120 6.78 5.04 -5.46
N TYR A 121 6.38 3.97 -4.77
CA TYR A 121 7.07 3.52 -3.57
C TYR A 121 8.55 3.22 -3.85
N ALA A 122 8.89 2.60 -4.98
CA ALA A 122 10.28 2.31 -5.35
C ALA A 122 11.13 3.59 -5.42
N GLN A 123 10.60 4.63 -6.08
CA GLN A 123 11.29 5.92 -6.23
C GLN A 123 11.48 6.59 -4.85
N LEU A 124 10.42 6.71 -4.06
CA LEU A 124 10.49 7.37 -2.76
C LEU A 124 11.34 6.60 -1.75
N GLN A 125 11.20 5.28 -1.70
CA GLN A 125 11.98 4.41 -0.81
C GLN A 125 13.47 4.49 -1.12
N ALA A 126 13.86 4.48 -2.41
CA ALA A 126 15.26 4.60 -2.80
C ALA A 126 15.90 5.93 -2.35
N GLU A 127 15.18 7.05 -2.51
CA GLU A 127 15.66 8.38 -2.10
C GLU A 127 15.70 8.56 -0.57
N THR A 128 14.71 8.03 0.14
CA THR A 128 14.62 8.14 1.60
C THR A 128 15.64 7.23 2.30
N MET A 129 15.87 6.01 1.80
CA MET A 129 16.87 5.09 2.36
C MET A 129 18.29 5.65 2.30
N GLN A 130 18.64 6.37 1.23
CA GLN A 130 19.94 7.06 1.13
C GLN A 130 20.14 8.10 2.25
N LYS A 131 19.04 8.65 2.76
CA LYS A 131 19.01 9.62 3.86
C LYS A 131 18.78 8.98 5.23
N GLY A 132 18.82 7.64 5.31
CA GLY A 132 18.58 6.90 6.55
C GLY A 132 17.11 6.90 7.00
N LEU A 133 16.18 7.07 6.06
CA LEU A 133 14.74 7.07 6.30
C LEU A 133 14.03 6.01 5.45
N THR A 134 12.80 5.67 5.82
CA THR A 134 11.92 4.73 5.12
C THR A 134 10.48 5.22 5.17
N ILE A 135 9.65 4.81 4.21
CA ILE A 135 8.20 5.01 4.28
C ILE A 135 7.51 3.70 4.67
N THR A 136 6.33 3.80 5.28
CA THR A 136 5.39 2.68 5.40
C THR A 136 4.84 2.35 4.02
N VAL A 137 5.17 1.18 3.50
CA VAL A 137 4.65 0.73 2.21
C VAL A 137 3.27 0.12 2.43
N CYS A 138 2.24 0.76 1.88
CA CYS A 138 0.93 0.13 1.78
C CYS A 138 1.01 -1.03 0.77
N GLU A 139 0.26 -2.09 1.02
CA GLU A 139 0.16 -3.27 0.17
C GLU A 139 -0.03 -2.86 -1.29
N GLY A 140 0.89 -3.35 -2.12
CA GLY A 140 1.14 -2.78 -3.44
C GLY A 140 2.44 -3.29 -4.01
N GLY A 141 2.54 -3.32 -5.33
CA GLY A 141 3.84 -3.47 -5.99
C GLY A 141 4.71 -2.24 -5.71
N ALA A 142 6.04 -2.40 -5.79
CA ALA A 142 6.97 -1.27 -5.62
C ALA A 142 6.73 -0.13 -6.65
N GLN A 143 6.10 -0.44 -7.78
CA GLN A 143 5.73 0.53 -8.82
C GLN A 143 4.41 1.25 -8.56
N CYS A 144 3.73 0.97 -7.44
CA CYS A 144 2.46 1.62 -7.12
C CYS A 144 2.67 3.03 -6.58
N SER A 145 1.71 3.91 -6.88
CA SER A 145 1.72 5.30 -6.42
C SER A 145 1.60 5.38 -4.90
N VAL A 146 2.45 6.20 -4.30
CA VAL A 146 2.42 6.49 -2.87
C VAL A 146 1.09 7.13 -2.47
N ILE A 147 0.63 8.14 -3.24
CA ILE A 147 -0.61 8.86 -2.95
C ILE A 147 -1.82 7.95 -3.10
N ALA A 148 -1.93 7.24 -4.22
CA ALA A 148 -3.11 6.44 -4.52
C ALA A 148 -3.31 5.32 -3.48
N ASN A 149 -2.24 4.62 -3.10
CA ASN A 149 -2.33 3.55 -2.11
C ASN A 149 -2.54 4.09 -0.68
N ASN A 150 -2.02 5.26 -0.31
CA ASN A 150 -2.35 5.86 0.99
C ASN A 150 -3.81 6.33 1.08
N MET A 151 -4.48 6.56 -0.05
CA MET A 151 -5.90 6.94 -0.07
C MET A 151 -6.83 5.72 -0.18
N PHE A 152 -6.37 4.65 -0.82
CA PHE A 152 -7.14 3.43 -1.02
C PHE A 152 -6.69 2.35 -0.04
N GLN A 153 -7.48 2.09 0.99
CA GLN A 153 -7.21 1.22 2.14
C GLN A 153 -6.04 1.68 3.03
N GLY A 154 -4.91 2.06 2.42
CA GLY A 154 -3.58 2.19 2.99
C GLY A 154 -3.26 1.17 4.07
N MET A 155 -3.78 -0.04 3.82
CA MET A 155 -3.36 -1.27 4.45
C MET A 155 -1.91 -1.51 4.05
N GLY A 156 -1.10 -1.87 5.03
CA GLY A 156 0.31 -2.18 4.86
C GLY A 156 0.72 -3.09 5.99
N GLY A 157 1.65 -4.00 5.75
CA GLY A 157 2.10 -4.98 6.76
C GLY A 157 2.59 -4.35 8.07
N THR A 158 2.89 -3.04 8.05
CA THR A 158 3.34 -2.23 9.19
C THR A 158 2.25 -1.51 9.98
N GLY A 159 0.98 -1.84 9.72
CA GLY A 159 -0.19 -1.21 10.32
C GLY A 159 -0.30 -1.34 11.84
N HIS A 160 0.15 -2.45 12.44
CA HIS A 160 0.08 -2.64 13.91
C HIS A 160 0.89 -1.59 14.68
N LYS A 161 2.06 -1.21 14.15
CA LYS A 161 2.94 -0.23 14.79
C LYS A 161 2.67 1.21 14.37
N PHE A 162 2.38 1.43 13.09
CA PHE A 162 2.28 2.79 12.53
C PHE A 162 0.86 3.24 12.25
N GLY A 163 -0.11 2.33 12.31
CA GLY A 163 -1.50 2.54 11.94
C GLY A 163 -1.72 2.67 10.43
N TYR A 164 -2.91 2.28 9.98
CA TYR A 164 -3.33 2.45 8.59
C TYR A 164 -3.63 3.91 8.27
N ASN A 165 -3.20 4.39 7.10
CA ASN A 165 -3.41 5.77 6.61
C ASN A 165 -2.95 6.92 7.52
N ARG A 166 -2.28 6.62 8.65
CA ARG A 166 -1.77 7.64 9.58
C ARG A 166 -0.60 8.41 8.99
N GLY A 167 0.05 7.86 7.95
CA GLY A 167 1.15 8.46 7.22
C GLY A 167 0.80 9.75 6.46
N ILE A 168 -0.47 10.03 6.17
CA ILE A 168 -0.89 11.26 5.50
C ILE A 168 -0.79 12.45 6.47
N LEU A 169 0.10 13.40 6.16
CA LEU A 169 0.31 14.63 6.94
C LEU A 169 -0.49 15.81 6.35
N GLY A 170 -0.46 15.99 5.03
CA GLY A 170 -1.21 17.06 4.38
C GLY A 170 -1.30 16.82 2.88
N CYS A 171 -2.23 17.50 2.21
CA CYS A 171 -2.39 17.35 0.78
C CYS A 171 -3.01 18.58 0.10
N ASP A 172 -2.72 18.71 -1.18
CA ASP A 172 -3.36 19.63 -2.11
C ASP A 172 -4.39 18.85 -2.93
N TRP A 173 -5.67 19.14 -2.71
CA TRP A 173 -6.81 18.40 -3.24
C TRP A 173 -7.67 19.30 -4.12
N VAL A 174 -7.74 19.01 -5.41
CA VAL A 174 -8.64 19.71 -6.33
C VAL A 174 -10.03 19.08 -6.21
N LEU A 175 -10.98 19.86 -5.71
CA LEU A 175 -12.37 19.46 -5.48
C LEU A 175 -13.17 19.42 -6.80
N PRO A 176 -14.37 18.81 -6.83
CA PRO A 176 -15.16 18.70 -8.05
C PRO A 176 -15.63 20.04 -8.62
N ASN A 177 -15.66 21.12 -7.82
CA ASN A 177 -15.94 22.47 -8.28
C ASN A 177 -14.70 23.17 -8.89
N GLY A 178 -13.52 22.54 -8.86
CA GLY A 178 -12.25 23.08 -9.33
C GLY A 178 -11.46 23.87 -8.29
N GLU A 179 -11.97 24.05 -7.08
CA GLU A 179 -11.25 24.73 -6.00
C GLU A 179 -10.12 23.86 -5.44
N LEU A 180 -9.03 24.50 -5.05
CA LEU A 180 -7.90 23.83 -4.40
C LEU A 180 -8.09 23.85 -2.88
N LEU A 181 -8.46 22.71 -2.32
CA LEU A 181 -8.51 22.49 -0.88
C LEU A 181 -7.15 22.03 -0.36
N LYS A 182 -6.67 22.69 0.69
CA LYS A 182 -5.43 22.34 1.39
C LYS A 182 -5.77 21.72 2.74
N ILE A 183 -5.27 20.51 2.99
CA ILE A 183 -5.55 19.74 4.22
C ILE A 183 -4.26 19.53 5.03
N GLY A 184 -4.42 19.40 6.34
CA GLY A 184 -3.34 19.31 7.31
C GLY A 184 -2.91 20.71 7.76
N SER A 185 -1.71 20.82 8.33
CA SER A 185 -1.09 22.11 8.66
C SER A 185 -1.13 23.09 7.49
N ARG A 186 -0.99 22.60 6.26
CA ARG A 186 -1.06 23.35 5.01
C ARG A 186 -2.36 24.12 4.79
N GLY A 187 -3.45 23.77 5.48
CA GLY A 187 -4.70 24.54 5.47
C GLY A 187 -4.59 25.90 6.17
N ASN A 188 -3.57 26.10 7.01
CA ASN A 188 -3.30 27.37 7.67
C ASN A 188 -2.53 28.33 6.74
N ALA A 189 -2.77 29.63 6.86
CA ALA A 189 -2.11 30.66 6.03
C ALA A 189 -0.56 30.66 6.14
N ARG A 190 -0.02 30.16 7.26
CA ARG A 190 1.43 29.99 7.51
C ARG A 190 1.82 28.53 7.70
N GLY A 191 0.96 27.61 7.27
CA GLY A 191 1.14 26.18 7.45
C GLY A 191 2.21 25.59 6.56
N ASP A 192 2.94 24.62 7.11
CA ASP A 192 3.88 23.78 6.37
C ASP A 192 3.23 22.43 6.00
N TRP A 193 4.06 21.41 5.80
CA TRP A 193 3.65 20.04 5.45
C TRP A 193 3.78 19.06 6.62
N PHE A 194 4.28 19.53 7.77
CA PHE A 194 4.78 18.66 8.82
C PHE A 194 3.65 18.10 9.67
N TRP A 195 2.70 18.95 10.06
CA TRP A 195 1.64 18.54 10.96
C TRP A 195 0.43 18.00 10.23
N GLY A 196 0.06 16.79 10.62
CA GLY A 196 -1.15 16.10 10.21
C GLY A 196 -2.42 16.89 10.48
N ASP A 197 -2.49 17.47 11.66
CA ASP A 197 -3.74 17.98 12.21
C ASP A 197 -3.68 19.50 12.24
N CYS A 198 -4.80 20.13 11.90
CA CYS A 198 -4.95 21.57 11.89
C CYS A 198 -6.02 22.01 12.88
N ALA A 199 -6.09 23.31 13.15
CA ALA A 199 -7.17 23.87 13.95
C ALA A 199 -8.50 23.69 13.18
N GLY A 200 -9.42 22.91 13.74
CA GLY A 200 -10.73 22.64 13.15
C GLY A 200 -10.96 21.17 12.82
N LEU A 201 -11.83 20.92 11.83
CA LEU A 201 -12.19 19.56 11.42
C LEU A 201 -11.07 18.90 10.63
N ASN A 202 -10.71 17.67 11.01
CA ASN A 202 -9.71 16.89 10.32
C ASN A 202 -10.28 16.26 9.03
N LEU A 203 -10.20 17.00 7.92
CA LEU A 203 -10.72 16.55 6.62
C LEU A 203 -9.96 15.37 6.01
N LYS A 204 -8.83 14.94 6.59
CA LYS A 204 -8.15 13.70 6.16
C LYS A 204 -9.06 12.50 6.30
N GLY A 205 -10.04 12.50 7.22
CA GLY A 205 -11.04 11.44 7.33
C GLY A 205 -11.83 11.19 6.04
N LEU A 206 -11.96 12.18 5.15
CA LEU A 206 -12.61 12.01 3.83
C LEU A 206 -11.70 11.30 2.81
N LEU A 207 -10.39 11.34 3.03
CA LEU A 207 -9.38 10.61 2.26
C LEU A 207 -9.14 9.22 2.86
N ARG A 208 -9.17 9.15 4.19
CA ARG A 208 -8.95 7.95 5.00
C ARG A 208 -10.25 7.16 5.11
N GLY A 209 -10.44 6.21 4.23
CA GLY A 209 -11.52 5.23 4.31
C GLY A 209 -11.07 3.93 3.71
N ASP A 210 -11.82 2.85 3.93
CA ASP A 210 -11.51 1.54 3.33
C ASP A 210 -11.28 1.66 1.81
N SER A 211 -12.16 2.35 1.08
CA SER A 211 -11.94 2.66 -0.35
C SER A 211 -11.62 4.14 -0.62
N GLY A 212 -11.35 4.91 0.44
CA GLY A 212 -11.28 6.37 0.36
C GLY A 212 -12.54 6.96 -0.28
N HIS A 213 -12.37 7.93 -1.20
CA HIS A 213 -13.49 8.51 -1.97
C HIS A 213 -13.48 8.11 -3.45
N CYS A 214 -12.66 7.13 -3.87
CA CYS A 214 -12.66 6.60 -5.23
C CYS A 214 -12.61 7.65 -6.36
N GLY A 215 -11.92 8.78 -6.15
CA GLY A 215 -11.90 9.91 -7.10
C GLY A 215 -13.19 10.74 -7.21
N GLY A 216 -14.29 10.33 -6.56
CA GLY A 216 -15.60 10.99 -6.65
C GLY A 216 -15.67 12.38 -5.99
N LEU A 217 -14.75 12.69 -5.09
CA LEU A 217 -14.60 14.00 -4.45
C LEU A 217 -13.42 14.79 -5.02
N GLY A 218 -12.96 14.46 -6.23
CA GLY A 218 -11.89 15.16 -6.94
C GLY A 218 -10.55 14.44 -6.87
N MET A 219 -9.45 15.17 -7.05
CA MET A 219 -8.12 14.60 -7.25
C MET A 219 -7.05 15.22 -6.34
N VAL A 220 -6.32 14.38 -5.62
CA VAL A 220 -5.15 14.80 -4.85
C VAL A 220 -3.95 14.96 -5.79
N THR A 221 -3.34 16.15 -5.76
CA THR A 221 -2.26 16.57 -6.67
C THR A 221 -0.90 16.68 -5.99
N THR A 222 -0.88 16.74 -4.67
CA THR A 222 0.35 16.70 -3.87
C THR A 222 0.01 16.16 -2.48
N MET A 223 0.89 15.35 -1.90
CA MET A 223 0.71 14.82 -0.55
C MET A 223 2.03 14.82 0.21
N ALA A 224 1.98 15.21 1.47
CA ALA A 224 3.03 14.99 2.45
C ALA A 224 2.78 13.66 3.16
N VAL A 225 3.79 12.80 3.13
CA VAL A 225 3.79 11.47 3.75
C VAL A 225 4.87 11.40 4.83
N LYS A 226 4.52 10.80 5.96
CA LYS A 226 5.41 10.59 7.10
C LYS A 226 6.48 9.55 6.75
N LEU A 227 7.71 9.83 7.19
CA LEU A 227 8.85 8.94 7.10
C LEU A 227 9.23 8.46 8.51
N PHE A 228 10.01 7.38 8.54
CA PHE A 228 10.52 6.75 9.73
C PHE A 228 12.02 6.53 9.58
N PRO A 229 12.80 6.45 10.67
CA PRO A 229 14.20 6.04 10.59
C PRO A 229 14.33 4.70 9.86
N TYR A 230 15.35 4.53 9.02
CA TYR A 230 15.62 3.24 8.40
C TYR A 230 16.45 2.37 9.37
N PRO A 231 15.92 1.21 9.82
CA PRO A 231 16.60 0.37 10.81
C PRO A 231 17.60 -0.62 10.20
N GLY A 232 17.58 -0.79 8.88
CA GLY A 232 18.40 -1.77 8.17
C GLY A 232 19.82 -1.30 7.87
N PRO A 233 20.72 -2.22 7.52
CA PRO A 233 22.03 -1.87 6.98
C PRO A 233 21.88 -1.23 5.58
N LYS A 234 22.82 -0.38 5.17
CA LYS A 234 22.84 0.22 3.82
C LYS A 234 22.76 -0.82 2.70
N THR A 235 23.33 -2.00 2.94
CA THR A 235 23.31 -3.12 2.02
C THR A 235 22.99 -4.35 2.84
N PHE A 236 21.95 -5.07 2.45
CA PHE A 236 21.68 -6.34 3.07
C PHE A 236 22.57 -7.42 2.46
N PRO A 237 23.34 -8.18 3.26
CA PRO A 237 24.07 -9.32 2.76
C PRO A 237 23.07 -10.38 2.30
N VAL A 238 23.20 -10.81 1.05
CA VAL A 238 22.45 -11.95 0.50
C VAL A 238 23.45 -13.04 0.16
N LYS A 239 23.19 -14.26 0.62
CA LYS A 239 23.94 -15.47 0.26
C LYS A 239 23.09 -16.30 -0.70
N GLY A 240 23.75 -17.05 -1.57
CA GLY A 240 23.07 -17.92 -2.54
C GLY A 240 22.60 -17.17 -3.80
N ALA A 241 21.78 -17.83 -4.60
CA ALA A 241 21.26 -17.33 -5.86
C ALA A 241 19.86 -17.90 -6.09
N ASN A 242 19.06 -17.25 -6.92
CA ASN A 242 17.73 -17.73 -7.21
C ASN A 242 17.75 -19.19 -7.71
N PRO A 243 16.92 -20.10 -7.17
CA PRO A 243 15.88 -19.87 -6.16
C PRO A 243 16.39 -19.83 -4.70
N ASP A 244 17.49 -20.51 -4.39
CA ASP A 244 18.13 -20.63 -3.07
C ASP A 244 18.99 -19.43 -2.65
N PHE A 245 18.35 -18.39 -2.09
CA PHE A 245 19.06 -17.32 -1.41
C PHE A 245 18.58 -17.11 0.03
N SER A 246 19.45 -16.56 0.87
CA SER A 246 19.15 -16.16 2.25
C SER A 246 19.68 -14.75 2.53
N ALA A 247 19.04 -14.05 3.45
CA ALA A 247 19.49 -12.74 3.92
C ALA A 247 19.64 -12.75 5.44
N GLU A 248 20.75 -12.22 5.92
CA GLU A 248 20.99 -12.06 7.36
C GLU A 248 20.59 -10.65 7.78
N PHE A 249 19.67 -10.57 8.74
CA PHE A 249 19.24 -9.30 9.34
C PHE A 249 20.00 -9.05 10.64
N PRO A 250 20.36 -7.79 10.97
CA PRO A 250 21.04 -7.48 12.23
C PRO A 250 20.14 -7.87 13.43
N PRO A 251 20.52 -8.86 14.25
CA PRO A 251 19.66 -9.40 15.31
C PRO A 251 19.36 -8.39 16.41
N GLU A 252 20.20 -7.38 16.58
CA GLU A 252 20.00 -6.29 17.53
C GLU A 252 18.95 -5.26 17.06
N ARG A 253 18.55 -5.30 15.78
CA ARG A 253 17.55 -4.41 15.19
C ARG A 253 16.32 -5.17 14.71
N PHE A 254 16.46 -6.42 14.28
CA PHE A 254 15.41 -7.25 13.71
C PHE A 254 15.28 -8.51 14.55
N LYS A 255 14.09 -8.72 15.12
CA LYS A 255 13.79 -9.94 15.86
C LYS A 255 12.44 -10.49 15.42
N VAL A 256 12.42 -11.74 15.02
CA VAL A 256 11.18 -12.45 14.72
C VAL A 256 10.81 -13.34 15.90
N ASN A 257 9.52 -13.48 16.15
CA ASN A 257 8.97 -14.40 17.12
C ASN A 257 7.85 -15.21 16.46
N LEU A 258 7.90 -16.53 16.65
CA LEU A 258 6.81 -17.42 16.27
C LEU A 258 6.15 -17.93 17.53
N ILE A 259 4.84 -17.76 17.63
CA ILE A 259 4.08 -18.07 18.84
C ILE A 259 2.93 -19.00 18.43
N LYS A 260 2.83 -20.14 19.09
CA LYS A 260 1.74 -21.08 18.91
C LYS A 260 0.71 -20.89 20.01
N PHE A 261 -0.56 -20.87 19.63
CA PHE A 261 -1.68 -20.82 20.56
C PHE A 261 -2.49 -22.12 20.52
N ALA A 262 -3.10 -22.48 21.65
CA ALA A 262 -3.93 -23.69 21.71
C ALA A 262 -5.25 -23.50 20.94
N THR A 263 -5.83 -22.30 20.99
CA THR A 263 -7.08 -21.96 20.30
C THR A 263 -6.95 -20.73 19.40
N ARG A 264 -7.91 -20.56 18.50
CA ARG A 264 -7.97 -19.42 17.57
C ARG A 264 -8.27 -18.12 18.32
N GLU A 265 -9.13 -18.18 19.33
CA GLU A 265 -9.52 -17.05 20.17
C GLU A 265 -8.30 -16.48 20.92
N GLN A 266 -7.46 -17.33 21.51
CA GLN A 266 -6.23 -16.88 22.18
C GLN A 266 -5.27 -16.14 21.24
N LEU A 267 -5.13 -16.63 19.99
CA LEU A 267 -4.33 -15.96 18.98
C LEU A 267 -4.91 -14.58 18.64
N ILE A 268 -6.23 -14.50 18.45
CA ILE A 268 -6.95 -13.24 18.16
C ILE A 268 -6.76 -12.24 19.31
N ASP A 269 -6.94 -12.67 20.55
CA ASP A 269 -6.74 -11.85 21.75
C ASP A 269 -5.30 -11.33 21.81
N ALA A 270 -4.30 -12.18 21.53
CA ALA A 270 -2.90 -11.76 21.45
C ALA A 270 -2.66 -10.71 20.35
N MET A 271 -3.27 -10.86 19.17
CA MET A 271 -3.17 -9.86 18.10
C MET A 271 -3.78 -8.51 18.50
N TYR A 272 -4.91 -8.52 19.22
CA TYR A 272 -5.52 -7.29 19.74
C TYR A 272 -4.63 -6.62 20.78
N GLU A 273 -4.08 -7.37 21.75
CA GLU A 273 -3.20 -6.79 22.77
C GLU A 273 -1.87 -6.29 22.20
N ILE A 274 -1.31 -6.98 21.20
CA ILE A 274 -0.15 -6.48 20.43
C ILE A 274 -0.50 -5.15 19.73
N GLY A 275 -1.68 -5.07 19.13
CA GLY A 275 -2.20 -3.84 18.52
C GLY A 275 -2.42 -2.71 19.52
N HIS A 276 -2.99 -3.00 20.69
CA HIS A 276 -3.18 -2.02 21.78
C HIS A 276 -1.84 -1.50 22.31
N ALA A 277 -0.82 -2.35 22.36
CA ALA A 277 0.53 -1.96 22.75
C ALA A 277 1.30 -1.20 21.64
N GLU A 278 0.77 -1.15 20.41
CA GLU A 278 1.42 -0.59 19.21
C GLU A 278 2.84 -1.15 18.99
N ILE A 279 3.05 -2.44 19.28
CA ILE A 279 4.32 -3.16 19.06
C ILE A 279 4.21 -4.09 17.84
N GLY A 280 5.35 -4.54 17.32
CA GLY A 280 5.37 -5.43 16.15
C GLY A 280 5.14 -4.69 14.83
N VAL A 281 6.17 -4.70 13.98
CA VAL A 281 6.09 -4.13 12.63
C VAL A 281 5.40 -5.06 11.65
N ALA A 282 5.40 -6.37 11.88
CA ALA A 282 4.58 -7.28 11.11
C ALA A 282 3.97 -8.27 12.09
N VAL A 283 2.65 -8.39 12.03
CA VAL A 283 1.86 -9.26 12.91
C VAL A 283 0.82 -9.92 12.04
N HIS A 284 0.94 -11.23 11.84
CA HIS A 284 -0.01 -12.00 11.04
C HIS A 284 0.08 -13.47 11.41
N GLU A 285 -1.04 -14.16 11.21
CA GLU A 285 -1.03 -15.60 11.13
C GLU A 285 -0.66 -16.00 9.71
N GLU A 286 0.47 -16.69 9.56
CA GLU A 286 0.86 -17.22 8.25
C GLU A 286 0.00 -18.45 7.92
N PRO A 287 -0.68 -18.48 6.77
CA PRO A 287 -1.44 -19.66 6.38
C PRO A 287 -0.49 -20.81 6.08
N ALA A 288 -0.80 -21.98 6.60
CA ALA A 288 0.01 -23.20 6.43
C ALA A 288 0.35 -23.49 4.96
N SER A 289 -0.55 -23.14 4.04
CA SER A 289 -0.34 -23.34 2.60
C SER A 289 0.79 -22.48 2.05
N MET A 290 0.97 -21.24 2.52
CA MET A 290 2.06 -20.37 2.06
C MET A 290 3.40 -20.85 2.60
N ILE A 291 3.45 -21.22 3.88
CA ILE A 291 4.67 -21.76 4.49
C ILE A 291 5.12 -23.03 3.78
N LEU A 292 4.22 -24.00 3.58
CA LEU A 292 4.59 -25.23 2.89
C LEU A 292 4.97 -24.96 1.43
N ALA A 293 4.26 -24.08 0.73
CA ALA A 293 4.56 -23.76 -0.65
C ALA A 293 5.95 -23.11 -0.82
N GLY A 294 6.35 -22.24 0.10
CA GLY A 294 7.68 -21.60 0.08
C GLY A 294 8.83 -22.60 0.23
N GLU A 295 8.63 -23.63 1.04
CA GLU A 295 9.61 -24.72 1.26
C GLU A 295 9.52 -25.84 0.22
N SER A 296 8.44 -25.90 -0.57
CA SER A 296 8.20 -27.01 -1.50
C SER A 296 9.06 -26.86 -2.77
N PRO A 297 9.94 -27.83 -3.07
CA PRO A 297 10.71 -27.80 -4.33
C PRO A 297 9.86 -28.10 -5.57
N SER A 298 8.67 -28.71 -5.39
CA SER A 298 7.75 -29.02 -6.48
C SER A 298 6.29 -29.06 -6.01
N VAL A 299 5.36 -29.04 -6.96
CA VAL A 299 3.92 -29.14 -6.69
C VAL A 299 3.55 -30.51 -6.10
N GLU A 300 4.22 -31.57 -6.55
CA GLU A 300 4.04 -32.93 -6.03
C GLU A 300 4.46 -33.02 -4.56
N TYR A 301 5.61 -32.44 -4.20
CA TYR A 301 6.06 -32.36 -2.82
C TYR A 301 5.02 -31.67 -1.94
N PHE A 302 4.49 -30.52 -2.38
CA PHE A 302 3.45 -29.79 -1.65
C PHE A 302 2.24 -30.68 -1.36
N TRP A 303 1.67 -31.33 -2.38
CA TRP A 303 0.45 -32.13 -2.21
C TRP A 303 0.67 -33.42 -1.40
N GLU A 304 1.87 -33.99 -1.46
CA GLU A 304 2.25 -35.14 -0.62
C GLU A 304 2.33 -34.77 0.87
N HIS A 305 2.87 -33.60 1.19
CA HIS A 305 3.13 -33.16 2.58
C HIS A 305 1.96 -32.36 3.19
N TRP A 306 1.10 -31.76 2.36
CA TRP A 306 -0.01 -30.91 2.78
C TRP A 306 -0.95 -31.54 3.84
N PRO A 307 -1.38 -32.81 3.72
CA PRO A 307 -2.32 -33.40 4.67
C PRO A 307 -1.83 -33.42 6.12
N GLU A 308 -0.53 -33.60 6.33
CA GLU A 308 0.09 -33.62 7.65
C GLU A 308 0.53 -32.23 8.10
N PHE A 309 1.10 -31.44 7.19
CA PHE A 309 1.60 -30.09 7.52
C PHE A 309 0.49 -29.18 8.05
N LYS A 310 -0.68 -29.17 7.40
CA LYS A 310 -1.83 -28.35 7.83
C LYS A 310 -2.35 -28.67 9.24
N LYS A 311 -2.05 -29.85 9.77
CA LYS A 311 -2.42 -30.25 11.15
C LYS A 311 -1.38 -29.76 12.17
N LYS A 312 -0.12 -29.62 11.75
CA LYS A 312 0.98 -29.13 12.58
C LYS A 312 0.96 -27.60 12.71
N TRP A 313 0.73 -26.92 11.58
CA TRP A 313 0.73 -25.47 11.45
C TRP A 313 -0.68 -24.90 11.65
N VAL A 314 -1.07 -24.77 12.93
CA VAL A 314 -2.38 -24.28 13.34
C VAL A 314 -2.17 -23.26 14.45
N ASN A 315 -2.85 -22.12 14.35
CA ASN A 315 -2.80 -21.01 15.30
C ASN A 315 -1.35 -20.54 15.57
N VAL A 316 -0.56 -20.36 14.51
CA VAL A 316 0.83 -19.88 14.59
C VAL A 316 0.87 -18.41 14.20
N LEU A 317 1.18 -17.55 15.18
CA LEU A 317 1.34 -16.13 15.01
C LEU A 317 2.81 -15.78 14.76
N SER A 318 3.07 -15.01 13.72
CA SER A 318 4.37 -14.40 13.44
C SER A 318 4.36 -12.95 13.90
N VAL A 319 5.32 -12.58 14.75
CA VAL A 319 5.49 -11.22 15.28
C VAL A 319 6.91 -10.76 15.05
N THR A 320 7.06 -9.73 14.22
CA THR A 320 8.36 -9.18 13.88
C THR A 320 8.58 -7.82 14.52
N LEU A 321 9.59 -7.74 15.38
CA LEU A 321 10.02 -6.54 16.09
C LEU A 321 11.15 -5.85 15.34
N LEU A 322 11.07 -4.53 15.26
CA LEU A 322 12.03 -3.71 14.54
C LEU A 322 12.40 -2.44 15.31
N GLY A 323 13.68 -2.31 15.64
CA GLY A 323 14.23 -1.20 16.38
C GLY A 323 14.56 -0.01 15.49
N PHE A 324 13.58 0.80 15.11
CA PHE A 324 13.79 2.02 14.32
C PHE A 324 14.72 3.02 15.01
N SER A 325 14.54 3.20 16.31
CA SER A 325 15.29 4.20 17.07
C SER A 325 16.58 3.63 17.64
N SER A 326 16.52 2.47 18.30
CA SER A 326 17.68 1.85 18.96
C SER A 326 17.47 0.35 19.20
N PRO A 327 18.53 -0.42 19.50
CA PRO A 327 18.40 -1.81 19.97
C PRO A 327 17.58 -1.93 21.27
N ARG A 328 17.60 -0.90 22.11
CA ARG A 328 16.79 -0.84 23.34
C ARG A 328 15.29 -0.90 23.05
N GLN A 329 14.86 -0.40 21.89
CA GLN A 329 13.48 -0.50 21.45
C GLN A 329 13.06 -1.96 21.25
N VAL A 330 13.90 -2.78 20.59
CA VAL A 330 13.62 -4.21 20.39
C VAL A 330 13.52 -4.93 21.74
N ALA A 331 14.43 -4.63 22.67
CA ALA A 331 14.38 -5.23 24.01
C ALA A 331 13.09 -4.87 24.76
N TYR A 332 12.65 -3.61 24.70
CA TYR A 332 11.39 -3.18 25.31
C TYR A 332 10.16 -3.85 24.67
N GLU A 333 10.09 -3.84 23.33
CA GLU A 333 8.98 -4.46 22.60
C GLU A 333 8.95 -5.98 22.83
N GLN A 334 10.11 -6.62 22.98
CA GLN A 334 10.17 -8.03 23.37
C GLN A 334 9.60 -8.26 24.77
N MET A 335 9.96 -7.44 25.75
CA MET A 335 9.41 -7.58 27.11
C MET A 335 7.89 -7.41 27.14
N ALA A 336 7.36 -6.46 26.34
CA ALA A 336 5.93 -6.28 26.20
C ALA A 336 5.26 -7.49 25.53
N LEU A 337 5.87 -8.01 24.46
CA LEU A 337 5.40 -9.22 23.77
C LEU A 337 5.40 -10.43 24.71
N ASP A 338 6.47 -10.62 25.50
CA ASP A 338 6.58 -11.73 26.47
C ASP A 338 5.46 -11.67 27.51
N ALA A 339 5.09 -10.47 27.98
CA ALA A 339 3.97 -10.29 28.90
C ALA A 339 2.63 -10.63 28.24
N ILE A 340 2.40 -10.16 27.00
CA ILE A 340 1.17 -10.45 26.24
C ILE A 340 1.04 -11.96 25.99
N VAL A 341 2.12 -12.61 25.55
CA VAL A 341 2.15 -14.06 25.28
C VAL A 341 1.86 -14.85 26.55
N ALA A 342 2.44 -14.44 27.70
CA ALA A 342 2.17 -15.09 28.98
C ALA A 342 0.71 -14.91 29.44
N GLU A 343 0.09 -13.76 29.18
CA GLU A 343 -1.30 -13.47 29.53
C GLU A 343 -2.30 -14.22 28.63
N THR A 344 -2.00 -14.30 27.33
CA THR A 344 -2.88 -14.92 26.32
C THR A 344 -2.67 -16.42 26.17
N GLY A 345 -1.63 -16.99 26.82
CA GLY A 345 -1.36 -18.42 26.85
C GLY A 345 -0.68 -18.96 25.59
N GLY A 346 0.16 -18.15 24.94
CA GLY A 346 0.97 -18.58 23.80
C GLY A 346 2.28 -19.25 24.21
N GLU A 347 2.80 -20.11 23.34
CA GLU A 347 4.10 -20.78 23.50
C GLU A 347 5.02 -20.42 22.34
N TYR A 348 6.24 -19.95 22.64
CA TYR A 348 7.22 -19.64 21.60
C TYR A 348 7.72 -20.91 20.91
N ILE A 349 7.70 -20.90 19.58
CA ILE A 349 8.36 -21.90 18.75
C ILE A 349 9.85 -21.58 18.71
N THR A 350 10.68 -22.55 19.10
CA THR A 350 12.13 -22.38 19.21
C THR A 350 12.85 -22.46 17.87
N GLU A 351 13.98 -21.77 17.73
CA GLU A 351 14.74 -21.66 16.47
C GLU A 351 15.27 -22.99 15.92
N ASP A 352 15.44 -23.98 16.79
CA ASP A 352 15.90 -25.33 16.48
C ASP A 352 14.77 -26.28 16.04
N SER A 353 13.52 -25.81 16.03
CA SER A 353 12.37 -26.63 15.66
C SER A 353 12.19 -26.74 14.13
N GLU A 354 11.61 -27.87 13.69
CA GLU A 354 11.17 -28.08 12.29
C GLU A 354 10.28 -26.92 11.81
N LEU A 355 9.35 -26.46 12.66
CA LEU A 355 8.43 -25.38 12.33
C LEU A 355 9.13 -24.03 12.11
N TRP A 356 10.15 -23.73 12.93
CA TRP A 356 10.92 -22.50 12.74
C TRP A 356 11.69 -22.51 11.42
N SER A 357 12.30 -23.65 11.08
CA SER A 357 13.08 -23.78 9.84
C SER A 357 12.22 -23.54 8.58
N CYS A 358 10.96 -23.98 8.57
CA CYS A 358 10.03 -23.73 7.48
C CYS A 358 9.57 -22.26 7.39
N ALA A 359 9.59 -21.53 8.51
CA ALA A 359 9.15 -20.14 8.57
C ALA A 359 10.26 -19.16 8.21
N ALA A 360 11.51 -19.45 8.59
CA ALA A 360 12.67 -18.58 8.48
C ALA A 360 12.91 -18.02 7.06
N CYS A 361 12.64 -18.82 6.02
CA CYS A 361 12.76 -18.40 4.63
C CYS A 361 11.73 -17.32 4.25
N ASN A 362 10.51 -17.39 4.79
CA ASN A 362 9.42 -16.47 4.48
C ASN A 362 9.53 -15.15 5.26
N LEU A 363 10.18 -15.17 6.42
CA LEU A 363 10.35 -13.99 7.30
C LEU A 363 11.20 -12.87 6.67
N GLY A 364 12.09 -13.20 5.73
CA GLY A 364 12.83 -12.22 4.94
C GLY A 364 11.97 -11.47 3.89
N GLU A 365 10.82 -12.02 3.54
CA GLU A 365 9.86 -11.45 2.57
C GLU A 365 9.05 -10.29 3.18
N GLN A 366 8.89 -10.28 4.51
CA GLN A 366 8.14 -9.25 5.25
C GLN A 366 8.74 -7.84 5.15
N PHE A 367 10.02 -7.72 4.76
CA PHE A 367 10.74 -6.45 4.66
C PHE A 367 11.23 -6.10 3.25
N ARG A 368 11.06 -7.00 2.27
CA ARG A 368 11.49 -6.77 0.88
C ARG A 368 10.35 -7.05 -0.08
N THR A 369 10.05 -6.06 -0.92
CA THR A 369 9.19 -6.18 -2.11
C THR A 369 9.87 -6.96 -3.25
N GLY A 370 10.49 -8.10 -2.92
CA GLY A 370 11.48 -8.79 -3.75
C GLY A 370 11.19 -10.27 -3.99
N GLY A 371 9.92 -10.66 -4.08
CA GLY A 371 9.54 -11.99 -4.55
C GLY A 371 10.28 -12.28 -5.86
N SER A 372 11.27 -13.17 -5.81
CA SER A 372 11.95 -13.66 -6.99
C SER A 372 11.83 -15.19 -7.01
N ASN A 373 10.93 -15.63 -7.87
CA ASN A 373 11.02 -16.81 -8.73
C ASN A 373 10.89 -18.22 -8.12
N ARG A 374 10.62 -18.40 -6.82
CA ARG A 374 10.32 -19.73 -6.26
C ARG A 374 8.89 -20.22 -6.45
N LEU A 375 7.96 -19.30 -6.57
CA LEU A 375 6.57 -19.63 -6.87
C LEU A 375 6.40 -19.72 -8.40
N PHE A 376 6.15 -20.93 -8.90
CA PHE A 376 5.06 -21.05 -9.86
C PHE A 376 3.90 -20.27 -9.26
N ARG A 377 3.52 -19.13 -9.86
CA ARG A 377 2.35 -18.36 -9.43
C ARG A 377 1.12 -19.28 -9.47
N ILE A 378 0.85 -19.98 -8.38
CA ILE A 378 -0.51 -20.17 -7.93
C ILE A 378 -0.94 -18.75 -7.55
N ALA A 379 -1.92 -18.24 -8.28
CA ALA A 379 -2.34 -16.85 -8.33
C ALA A 379 -2.17 -16.09 -6.99
N GLY A 380 -1.33 -15.06 -7.05
CA GLY A 380 -1.49 -13.77 -6.38
C GLY A 380 -1.74 -13.76 -4.87
N ASP A 381 -0.72 -13.33 -4.13
CA ASP A 381 -0.91 -12.55 -2.89
C ASP A 381 -1.37 -11.10 -3.18
N PHE A 382 -2.26 -10.98 -4.16
CA PHE A 382 -3.16 -9.87 -4.31
C PHE A 382 -4.53 -10.50 -4.44
N PHE A 383 -5.26 -10.53 -3.32
CA PHE A 383 -6.61 -11.06 -3.24
C PHE A 383 -6.73 -12.52 -3.72
N VAL A 384 -6.58 -13.47 -2.81
CA VAL A 384 -7.25 -14.77 -2.98
C VAL A 384 -8.76 -14.49 -2.93
N MET A 385 -9.30 -14.18 -4.10
CA MET A 385 -10.71 -13.97 -4.38
C MET A 385 -11.53 -15.21 -4.00
N GLY A 386 -12.34 -15.06 -2.95
CA GLY A 386 -13.28 -16.10 -2.51
C GLY A 386 -14.10 -15.69 -1.29
N GLY A 387 -14.41 -14.40 -1.14
CA GLY A 387 -15.17 -13.88 0.00
C GLY A 387 -14.51 -12.65 0.59
N PHE A 388 -14.98 -11.46 0.19
CA PHE A 388 -14.93 -10.32 1.10
C PHE A 388 -15.88 -10.66 2.26
N GLY A 389 -15.42 -11.50 3.17
CA GLY A 389 -15.80 -11.37 4.56
C GLY A 389 -14.89 -10.28 5.10
N PHE A 390 -15.43 -9.07 5.28
CA PHE A 390 -15.13 -8.36 6.53
C PHE A 390 -15.77 -9.19 7.65
N ASP A 391 -15.28 -10.42 7.83
CA ASP A 391 -15.59 -11.20 8.98
C ASP A 391 -14.76 -10.54 10.06
N SER A 392 -15.43 -9.67 10.82
CA SER A 392 -14.97 -9.33 12.14
C SER A 392 -14.49 -10.63 12.78
N LEU A 393 -13.35 -10.59 13.45
CA LEU A 393 -12.82 -11.72 14.22
C LEU A 393 -13.83 -12.24 15.28
N ASP A 394 -14.97 -11.56 15.43
CA ASP A 394 -16.15 -11.86 16.24
C ASP A 394 -17.19 -12.79 15.55
N GLN A 395 -16.77 -13.85 14.84
CA GLN A 395 -17.72 -14.91 14.41
C GLN A 395 -17.86 -16.02 15.45
#